data_AF-A0A061IZH7-F1
#
_entry.id   AF-A0A061IZH7-F1
#
_cell.length_a   1.000
_cell.length_b   1.000
_cell.length_c   1.000
_cell.angle_alpha   90.00
_cell.angle_beta   90.00
_cell.angle_gamma   90.00
#
_symmetry.space_group_name_H-M   'P 1'
#
loop_
_entity.id
_entity.type
_entity.pdbx_description
1 polymer ?
#
loop_
_entity_poly.entity_id
_entity_poly.type
_entity_poly.pdbx_seq_one_letter_code
_entity_poly.pdbx_strand_id
1 'polypeptide(L)'
;MAVLSPVSSPWLPPRGGAGEGVEPPRGHAERCPPHARLWQSSYPPLMLQRTAPDDAAEVLSALSFLLPAAQRRDRLAQQLKEILGFGTRVAGSFSPGQQKMLDFSVAAGKWRPPRELLFRLAAPPPSPASRWRLEWDNFTGTTPLGSRSFSNVIFNFEGGHAFRRADARETRNRTMPRRRPRRSFAASEAAAENGNSGMWRSSMAGEKLQHVVLAAHWDSKFFADMKFLGACDSALPVVYLLETMRMITVLSDTSDVLRAAAVTAGNRDVCAHLRQALSPAYRTVLRYHYADDDDFLRCLSGGKMRVANASDATEADAHAAPRAGGAWLRLLRHVDHLPALTVVFFDGEEAFVSWQGDDHTYGSRHLAKLWQQTRFAVSRDPPAAAADFALSQFDAIDLFVLYDLMGPAGTQFHNYFPDQSGKAFALLAEVEEAHRLRAGRVACLSQQLMDARGTCSPQLPEIWCRHGSPHDMFTIYGVPRLGDPLLHHTDLAELWIPSSAPCGANSAGHHARNIFFPVEEKWAWGPRLAGGVTVEDDHIHWMGTERVLHLIPWPFPSSWHTARDDGSEIDAGTVVDLCRVLEAFVLRLGEGWLRE
;
A
#
# COMPACT_ATOMS: atom_id res chain seq x y z
N MET A 1 -22.79 8.04 0.80
CA MET A 1 -23.33 8.72 2.00
C MET A 1 -23.01 7.85 3.22
N ALA A 2 -21.77 7.91 3.72
CA ALA A 2 -21.48 7.65 5.13
C ALA A 2 -22.34 8.60 5.96
N VAL A 3 -23.15 8.01 6.84
CA VAL A 3 -24.02 8.76 7.74
C VAL A 3 -23.27 8.92 9.05
N LEU A 4 -22.88 10.16 9.37
CA LEU A 4 -22.58 10.52 10.75
C LEU A 4 -23.89 10.37 11.55
N SER A 5 -23.96 9.39 12.44
CA SER A 5 -25.12 9.19 13.31
C SER A 5 -25.10 10.20 14.47
N PRO A 6 -26.05 11.15 14.59
CA PRO A 6 -26.15 12.00 15.77
C PRO A 6 -27.04 11.34 16.83
N VAL A 7 -26.58 11.36 18.08
CA VAL A 7 -27.37 11.00 19.26
C VAL A 7 -28.50 12.02 19.45
N SER A 8 -29.71 11.52 19.69
CA SER A 8 -30.98 12.25 19.70
C SER A 8 -31.24 13.05 20.99
N SER A 9 -31.75 14.28 20.85
CA SER A 9 -32.58 15.00 21.84
C SER A 9 -33.33 16.17 21.16
N PRO A 10 -34.48 16.64 21.70
CA PRO A 10 -35.61 17.06 20.87
C PRO A 10 -35.94 18.57 20.89
N TRP A 11 -36.73 19.00 19.89
CA TRP A 11 -37.56 20.23 19.77
C TRP A 11 -36.95 21.56 19.31
N LEU A 12 -37.26 21.98 18.06
CA LEU A 12 -38.20 23.06 17.65
C LEU A 12 -37.98 23.45 16.16
N PRO A 13 -39.02 23.84 15.39
CA PRO A 13 -38.91 24.10 13.95
C PRO A 13 -38.71 25.59 13.63
N PRO A 14 -38.20 25.94 12.43
CA PRO A 14 -38.50 27.23 11.85
C PRO A 14 -39.31 27.13 10.54
N ARG A 15 -40.15 28.16 10.44
CA ARG A 15 -41.12 28.54 9.41
C ARG A 15 -40.51 28.69 8.02
N GLY A 16 -41.35 28.45 7.01
CA GLY A 16 -41.05 28.70 5.61
C GLY A 16 -41.09 30.17 5.20
N GLY A 17 -40.61 30.40 3.98
CA GLY A 17 -40.76 31.63 3.20
C GLY A 17 -40.41 31.31 1.74
N ALA A 18 -41.36 31.57 0.85
CA ALA A 18 -41.32 31.33 -0.59
C ALA A 18 -40.77 32.54 -1.38
N GLY A 19 -40.44 32.32 -2.65
CA GLY A 19 -40.22 33.35 -3.69
C GLY A 19 -38.94 33.09 -4.50
N GLU A 20 -38.99 32.35 -5.61
CA GLU A 20 -39.22 32.82 -7.01
C GLU A 20 -38.01 33.53 -7.65
N GLY A 21 -37.63 33.06 -8.85
CA GLY A 21 -36.76 33.80 -9.78
C GLY A 21 -35.80 32.96 -10.60
N VAL A 22 -36.26 32.40 -11.72
CA VAL A 22 -35.45 31.73 -12.76
C VAL A 22 -35.00 32.77 -13.80
N GLU A 23 -33.71 32.81 -14.12
CA GLU A 23 -33.19 33.01 -15.50
C GLU A 23 -31.74 32.48 -15.62
N PRO A 24 -31.33 31.88 -16.75
CA PRO A 24 -30.05 31.17 -16.87
C PRO A 24 -28.96 32.06 -17.53
N PRO A 25 -27.68 31.98 -17.13
CA PRO A 25 -26.62 32.55 -17.95
C PRO A 25 -26.14 31.55 -19.01
N ARG A 26 -25.84 32.15 -20.15
CA ARG A 26 -25.45 31.55 -21.43
C ARG A 26 -24.06 30.92 -21.35
N GLY A 27 -23.80 30.06 -22.34
CA GLY A 27 -22.65 29.17 -22.41
C GLY A 27 -21.28 29.86 -22.29
N HIS A 28 -20.40 29.20 -21.57
CA HIS A 28 -18.96 29.36 -21.71
C HIS A 28 -18.34 27.99 -21.98
N ALA A 29 -17.72 27.91 -23.16
CA ALA A 29 -16.96 26.77 -23.62
C ALA A 29 -15.88 26.38 -22.60
N GLU A 30 -15.75 25.07 -22.42
CA GLU A 30 -14.68 24.35 -21.75
C GLU A 30 -13.32 25.01 -22.00
N ARG A 31 -12.77 25.68 -20.98
CA ARG A 31 -11.36 26.03 -20.93
C ARG A 31 -10.71 25.27 -19.80
N CYS A 32 -9.93 24.26 -20.21
CA CYS A 32 -8.99 23.54 -19.37
C CYS A 32 -8.09 24.55 -18.61
N PRO A 33 -7.82 24.37 -17.29
CA PRO A 33 -7.04 25.32 -16.51
C PRO A 33 -5.60 25.48 -17.05
N PRO A 34 -4.99 26.68 -16.97
CA PRO A 34 -3.67 26.97 -17.54
C PRO A 34 -2.48 26.20 -16.93
N HIS A 35 -2.68 25.47 -15.83
CA HIS A 35 -1.61 24.85 -15.05
C HIS A 35 -1.11 23.52 -15.62
N ALA A 36 -1.82 22.93 -16.60
CA ALA A 36 -1.39 21.73 -17.32
C ALA A 36 -0.19 21.95 -18.26
N ARG A 37 0.34 23.18 -18.39
CA ARG A 37 1.44 23.52 -19.33
C ARG A 37 2.82 23.73 -18.71
N LEU A 38 2.96 23.73 -17.38
CA LEU A 38 4.21 24.19 -16.73
C LEU A 38 5.18 23.08 -16.28
N TRP A 39 4.92 21.81 -16.58
CA TRP A 39 5.85 20.69 -16.29
C TRP A 39 6.46 20.07 -17.56
N GLN A 40 6.76 20.89 -18.56
CA GLN A 40 7.75 20.52 -19.58
C GLN A 40 9.15 20.85 -19.06
N SER A 41 9.60 20.10 -18.07
CA SER A 41 11.02 20.05 -17.73
C SER A 41 11.75 19.34 -18.86
N SER A 42 12.71 20.03 -19.49
CA SER A 42 13.45 19.64 -20.71
C SER A 42 14.38 18.44 -20.57
N TYR A 43 14.25 17.64 -19.52
CA TYR A 43 14.92 16.34 -19.48
C TYR A 43 14.06 15.38 -20.27
N PRO A 44 14.58 14.72 -21.32
CA PRO A 44 13.83 13.63 -21.90
C PRO A 44 13.53 12.66 -20.73
N PRO A 45 12.32 12.10 -20.63
CA PRO A 45 12.14 10.89 -19.85
C PRO A 45 13.22 9.87 -20.29
N LEU A 46 13.26 8.66 -19.72
CA LEU A 46 13.73 7.57 -20.60
C LEU A 46 12.77 7.56 -21.79
N MET A 47 13.11 8.32 -22.82
CA MET A 47 12.60 8.19 -24.16
C MET A 47 13.14 6.82 -24.54
N LEU A 48 12.39 5.79 -24.13
CA LEU A 48 12.19 4.68 -25.01
C LEU A 48 11.83 5.35 -26.32
N GLN A 49 12.76 5.33 -27.27
CA GLN A 49 12.37 5.32 -28.67
C GLN A 49 11.15 4.41 -28.74
N ARG A 50 10.14 4.80 -29.52
CA ARG A 50 8.90 4.03 -29.78
C ARG A 50 9.14 2.62 -30.38
N THR A 51 10.35 2.12 -30.24
CA THR A 51 10.99 0.92 -30.75
C THR A 51 11.88 0.27 -29.68
N ALA A 52 11.61 0.45 -28.38
CA ALA A 52 12.22 -0.45 -27.41
C ALA A 52 11.81 -1.87 -27.83
N PRO A 53 12.75 -2.82 -27.97
CA PRO A 53 12.39 -4.21 -28.22
C PRO A 53 11.36 -4.62 -27.17
N ASP A 54 10.31 -5.34 -27.55
CA ASP A 54 9.18 -5.68 -26.67
C ASP A 54 9.65 -6.17 -25.28
N ASP A 55 10.76 -6.92 -25.26
CA ASP A 55 11.48 -7.39 -24.07
C ASP A 55 11.85 -6.30 -23.05
N ALA A 56 12.33 -5.13 -23.49
CA ALA A 56 12.75 -4.07 -22.59
C ALA A 56 11.55 -3.41 -21.89
N ALA A 57 10.43 -3.24 -22.60
CA ALA A 57 9.20 -2.73 -22.03
C ALA A 57 8.62 -3.71 -20.98
N GLU A 58 8.71 -5.01 -21.24
CA GLU A 58 8.28 -6.04 -20.29
C GLU A 58 9.11 -6.03 -19.00
N VAL A 59 10.45 -5.92 -19.10
CA VAL A 59 11.33 -5.83 -17.91
C VAL A 59 11.04 -4.59 -17.10
N LEU A 60 10.92 -3.41 -17.74
CA LEU A 60 10.62 -2.17 -17.04
C LEU A 60 9.24 -2.24 -16.38
N SER A 61 8.27 -2.81 -17.09
CA SER A 61 6.94 -3.07 -16.53
C SER A 61 7.05 -3.97 -15.30
N ALA A 62 7.82 -5.06 -15.33
CA ALA A 62 7.99 -5.96 -14.18
C ALA A 62 8.66 -5.27 -12.97
N LEU A 63 9.54 -4.31 -13.24
CA LEU A 63 10.30 -3.60 -12.22
C LEU A 63 9.73 -2.20 -11.93
N SER A 64 8.44 -1.97 -12.22
CA SER A 64 7.76 -0.66 -12.09
C SER A 64 7.96 0.00 -10.72
N PHE A 65 7.96 -0.80 -9.65
CA PHE A 65 8.17 -0.32 -8.28
C PHE A 65 9.57 0.26 -8.02
N LEU A 66 10.56 -0.06 -8.87
CA LEU A 66 11.92 0.48 -8.83
C LEU A 66 12.17 1.61 -9.85
N LEU A 67 11.21 1.89 -10.73
CA LEU A 67 11.34 2.90 -11.78
C LEU A 67 11.35 4.33 -11.23
N PRO A 68 11.83 5.31 -12.03
CA PRO A 68 11.64 6.72 -11.75
C PRO A 68 10.16 7.04 -11.46
N ALA A 69 9.92 7.98 -10.54
CA ALA A 69 8.59 8.29 -10.08
C ALA A 69 7.64 8.71 -11.22
N ALA A 70 8.14 9.45 -12.22
CA ALA A 70 7.36 9.83 -13.41
C ALA A 70 6.89 8.62 -14.25
N GLN A 71 7.71 7.59 -14.40
CA GLN A 71 7.30 6.38 -15.15
C GLN A 71 6.30 5.55 -14.38
N ARG A 72 6.52 5.44 -13.06
CA ARG A 72 5.57 4.76 -12.16
C ARG A 72 4.23 5.48 -12.14
N ARG A 73 4.23 6.83 -12.15
CA ARG A 73 3.03 7.67 -12.29
C ARG A 73 2.25 7.33 -13.54
N ASP A 74 2.93 7.37 -14.69
CA ASP A 74 2.27 7.19 -15.98
C ASP A 74 1.64 5.80 -16.09
N ARG A 75 2.31 4.78 -15.53
CA ARG A 75 1.78 3.41 -15.42
C ARG A 75 0.51 3.33 -14.56
N LEU A 76 0.56 3.86 -13.34
CA LEU A 76 -0.60 3.85 -12.42
C LEU A 76 -1.78 4.61 -13.03
N ALA A 77 -1.52 5.76 -13.65
CA ALA A 77 -2.53 6.54 -14.37
C ALA A 77 -3.11 5.79 -15.57
N GLN A 78 -2.29 5.00 -16.30
CA GLN A 78 -2.76 4.18 -17.40
C GLN A 78 -3.71 3.07 -16.93
N GLN A 79 -3.36 2.37 -15.84
CA GLN A 79 -4.22 1.33 -15.26
C GLN A 79 -5.54 1.91 -14.75
N LEU A 80 -5.49 3.05 -14.05
CA LEU A 80 -6.70 3.75 -13.62
C LEU A 80 -7.57 4.15 -14.82
N LYS A 81 -6.97 4.75 -15.85
CA LYS A 81 -7.69 5.14 -17.07
C LYS A 81 -8.35 3.96 -17.78
N GLU A 82 -7.70 2.80 -17.78
CA GLU A 82 -8.26 1.57 -18.34
C GLU A 82 -9.52 1.14 -17.55
N ILE A 83 -9.43 1.09 -16.23
CA ILE A 83 -10.58 0.76 -15.36
C ILE A 83 -11.73 1.74 -15.54
N LEU A 84 -11.45 3.04 -15.58
CA LEU A 84 -12.47 4.07 -15.82
C LEU A 84 -13.10 3.95 -17.21
N GLY A 85 -12.33 3.48 -18.20
CA GLY A 85 -12.80 3.15 -19.55
C GLY A 85 -13.80 1.99 -19.59
N PHE A 86 -13.92 1.19 -18.53
CA PHE A 86 -14.96 0.16 -18.43
C PHE A 86 -16.35 0.75 -18.18
N GLY A 87 -16.42 1.98 -17.67
CA GLY A 87 -17.67 2.63 -17.25
C GLY A 87 -18.14 2.17 -15.86
N THR A 88 -19.39 2.44 -15.55
CA THR A 88 -20.01 2.08 -14.26
C THR A 88 -20.07 0.55 -14.07
N ARG A 89 -19.54 0.10 -12.93
CA ARG A 89 -19.39 -1.30 -12.50
C ARG A 89 -20.48 -1.64 -11.49
N VAL A 90 -21.74 -1.57 -11.91
CA VAL A 90 -22.90 -1.78 -11.02
C VAL A 90 -22.87 -3.18 -10.42
N ALA A 91 -22.84 -3.26 -9.09
CA ALA A 91 -22.76 -4.50 -8.34
C ALA A 91 -23.85 -5.52 -8.70
N GLY A 92 -23.47 -6.78 -8.71
CA GLY A 92 -24.31 -7.94 -9.02
C GLY A 92 -25.24 -7.86 -10.24
N SER A 93 -24.87 -7.07 -11.25
CA SER A 93 -25.68 -6.83 -12.46
C SER A 93 -25.11 -7.48 -13.73
N PHE A 94 -23.86 -7.93 -13.68
CA PHE A 94 -23.02 -8.29 -14.84
C PHE A 94 -23.07 -7.23 -15.95
N SER A 95 -23.09 -5.94 -15.58
CA SER A 95 -22.99 -4.86 -16.57
C SER A 95 -21.72 -5.03 -17.43
N PRO A 96 -21.67 -4.48 -18.65
CA PRO A 96 -20.46 -4.53 -19.46
C PRO A 96 -19.21 -3.97 -18.74
N GLY A 97 -19.39 -2.95 -17.89
CA GLY A 97 -18.31 -2.41 -17.07
C GLY A 97 -17.88 -3.35 -15.95
N GLN A 98 -18.86 -3.98 -15.29
CA GLN A 98 -18.60 -4.96 -14.23
C GLN A 98 -17.83 -6.19 -14.78
N GLN A 99 -18.23 -6.73 -15.94
CA GLN A 99 -17.54 -7.87 -16.57
C GLN A 99 -16.09 -7.53 -16.94
N LYS A 100 -15.86 -6.37 -17.57
CA LYS A 100 -14.51 -5.91 -17.92
C LYS A 100 -13.61 -5.73 -16.70
N MET A 101 -14.15 -5.18 -15.62
CA MET A 101 -13.40 -5.02 -14.37
C MET A 101 -13.01 -6.38 -13.77
N LEU A 102 -13.92 -7.35 -13.83
CA LEU A 102 -13.66 -8.70 -13.35
C LEU A 102 -12.56 -9.38 -14.17
N ASP A 103 -12.66 -9.33 -15.50
CA ASP A 103 -11.64 -9.88 -16.40
C ASP A 103 -10.27 -9.22 -16.18
N PHE A 104 -10.25 -7.90 -16.05
CA PHE A 104 -9.04 -7.12 -15.76
C PHE A 104 -8.41 -7.53 -14.43
N SER A 105 -9.19 -7.60 -13.35
CA SER A 105 -8.71 -7.94 -12.01
C SER A 105 -8.15 -9.36 -11.95
N VAL A 106 -8.81 -10.32 -12.60
CA VAL A 106 -8.36 -11.71 -12.70
C VAL A 106 -7.07 -11.82 -13.52
N ALA A 107 -6.99 -11.14 -14.66
CA ALA A 107 -5.80 -11.14 -15.50
C ALA A 107 -4.60 -10.51 -14.78
N ALA A 108 -4.80 -9.37 -14.12
CA ALA A 108 -3.77 -8.67 -13.34
C ALA A 108 -3.32 -9.49 -12.12
N GLY A 109 -4.24 -10.09 -11.36
CA GLY A 109 -3.91 -10.89 -10.18
C GLY A 109 -3.24 -12.24 -10.51
N LYS A 110 -3.42 -12.77 -11.72
CA LYS A 110 -2.72 -13.97 -12.24
C LYS A 110 -1.49 -13.64 -13.08
N TRP A 111 -1.08 -12.37 -13.14
CA TRP A 111 0.06 -11.94 -13.93
C TRP A 111 1.35 -12.65 -13.51
N ARG A 112 2.23 -12.91 -14.49
CA ARG A 112 3.51 -13.60 -14.30
C ARG A 112 4.69 -12.72 -14.69
N PRO A 113 5.80 -12.77 -13.93
CA PRO A 113 7.00 -12.05 -14.31
C PRO A 113 7.63 -12.68 -15.56
N PRO A 114 8.21 -11.86 -16.46
CA PRO A 114 8.95 -12.34 -17.62
C PRO A 114 10.31 -12.89 -17.16
N ARG A 115 10.31 -14.08 -16.55
CA ARG A 115 11.47 -14.67 -15.87
C ARG A 115 12.71 -14.77 -16.77
N GLU A 116 12.52 -15.12 -18.04
CA GLU A 116 13.61 -15.26 -19.01
C GLU A 116 14.28 -13.92 -19.37
N LEU A 117 13.56 -12.80 -19.17
CA LEU A 117 14.11 -11.46 -19.36
C LEU A 117 14.71 -10.88 -18.07
N LEU A 118 14.22 -11.32 -16.91
CA LEU A 118 14.69 -10.87 -15.60
C LEU A 118 15.93 -11.62 -15.10
N PHE A 119 16.12 -12.87 -15.49
CA PHE A 119 17.16 -13.76 -14.96
C PHE A 119 18.04 -14.35 -16.06
N ARG A 120 19.24 -14.84 -15.70
CA ARG A 120 20.21 -15.45 -16.64
C ARG A 120 20.36 -16.96 -16.50
N LEU A 121 19.38 -17.63 -15.89
CA LEU A 121 19.54 -19.03 -15.52
C LEU A 121 19.39 -19.92 -16.76
N ALA A 122 20.35 -20.83 -16.97
CA ALA A 122 20.23 -21.90 -17.96
C ALA A 122 19.06 -22.86 -17.65
N ALA A 123 18.67 -22.95 -16.38
CA ALA A 123 17.44 -23.62 -15.90
C ALA A 123 16.97 -22.93 -14.60
N PRO A 124 16.00 -22.01 -14.65
CA PRO A 124 15.45 -21.39 -13.44
C PRO A 124 14.78 -22.44 -12.53
N PRO A 125 14.81 -22.27 -11.19
CA PRO A 125 14.08 -23.18 -10.30
C PRO A 125 12.59 -23.18 -10.66
N PRO A 126 11.90 -24.33 -10.53
CA PRO A 126 10.48 -24.40 -10.80
C PRO A 126 9.74 -23.38 -9.94
N SER A 127 9.02 -22.48 -10.60
CA SER A 127 8.14 -21.50 -9.96
C SER A 127 6.71 -21.98 -10.11
N PRO A 128 5.83 -21.77 -9.10
CA PRO A 128 4.42 -22.04 -9.29
C PRO A 128 3.86 -21.24 -10.47
N ALA A 129 2.82 -21.78 -11.10
CA ALA A 129 2.11 -21.14 -12.20
C ALA A 129 1.52 -19.77 -11.82
N SER A 130 1.22 -19.54 -10.55
CA SER A 130 0.93 -18.22 -9.99
C SER A 130 1.39 -18.20 -8.54
N ARG A 131 1.92 -17.06 -8.08
CA ARG A 131 2.19 -16.85 -6.64
C ARG A 131 0.90 -16.59 -5.86
N TRP A 132 -0.15 -16.17 -6.55
CA TRP A 132 -1.46 -15.84 -6.01
C TRP A 132 -2.48 -16.87 -6.47
N ARG A 133 -3.04 -17.63 -5.53
CA ARG A 133 -4.13 -18.57 -5.79
C ARG A 133 -5.45 -17.80 -5.81
N LEU A 134 -6.12 -17.81 -6.96
CA LEU A 134 -7.44 -17.21 -7.12
C LEU A 134 -8.52 -18.13 -6.54
N GLU A 135 -9.38 -17.55 -5.72
CA GLU A 135 -10.60 -18.12 -5.17
C GLU A 135 -11.78 -17.17 -5.44
N TRP A 136 -12.99 -17.73 -5.49
CA TRP A 136 -14.22 -17.00 -5.77
C TRP A 136 -15.20 -17.22 -4.63
N ASP A 137 -15.84 -16.14 -4.20
CA ASP A 137 -17.04 -16.20 -3.36
C ASP A 137 -18.20 -15.59 -4.15
N ASN A 138 -18.98 -16.48 -4.77
CA ASN A 138 -20.14 -16.14 -5.58
C ASN A 138 -21.41 -16.43 -4.79
N PHE A 139 -22.30 -15.45 -4.68
CA PHE A 139 -23.53 -15.59 -3.94
C PHE A 139 -24.65 -14.75 -4.53
N THR A 140 -25.89 -15.03 -4.11
CA THR A 140 -27.07 -14.25 -4.49
C THR A 140 -27.60 -13.53 -3.26
N GLY A 141 -27.79 -12.22 -3.36
CA GLY A 141 -28.30 -11.37 -2.29
C GLY A 141 -29.60 -10.68 -2.69
N THR A 142 -30.49 -10.45 -1.72
CA THR A 142 -31.70 -9.65 -1.93
C THR A 142 -31.37 -8.17 -1.75
N THR A 143 -31.72 -7.35 -2.73
CA THR A 143 -31.55 -5.89 -2.69
C THR A 143 -32.91 -5.20 -2.75
N PRO A 144 -33.02 -3.91 -2.42
CA PRO A 144 -34.26 -3.15 -2.64
C PRO A 144 -34.74 -3.16 -4.10
N LEU A 145 -33.83 -3.40 -5.06
CA LEU A 145 -34.12 -3.46 -6.49
C LEU A 145 -34.26 -4.91 -7.01
N GLY A 146 -34.45 -5.88 -6.10
CA GLY A 146 -34.60 -7.29 -6.43
C GLY A 146 -33.35 -8.13 -6.18
N SER A 147 -33.40 -9.40 -6.52
CA SER A 147 -32.28 -10.33 -6.33
C SER A 147 -31.11 -10.01 -7.28
N ARG A 148 -29.88 -10.05 -6.75
CA ARG A 148 -28.63 -9.78 -7.48
C ARG A 148 -27.61 -10.87 -7.20
N SER A 149 -26.71 -11.12 -8.16
CA SER A 149 -25.66 -12.14 -8.04
C SER A 149 -24.30 -11.47 -7.92
N PHE A 150 -23.69 -11.55 -6.76
CA PHE A 150 -22.44 -10.88 -6.41
C PHE A 150 -21.24 -11.84 -6.52
N SER A 151 -20.06 -11.27 -6.77
CA SER A 151 -18.81 -12.01 -6.88
C SER A 151 -17.65 -11.30 -6.19
N ASN A 152 -17.29 -11.78 -5.01
CA ASN A 152 -16.04 -11.40 -4.37
C ASN A 152 -14.86 -12.14 -5.04
N VAL A 153 -13.76 -11.41 -5.28
CA VAL A 153 -12.54 -11.95 -5.89
C VAL A 153 -11.44 -12.04 -4.84
N ILE A 154 -10.89 -13.24 -4.64
CA ILE A 154 -9.97 -13.51 -3.51
C ILE A 154 -8.65 -14.04 -4.06
N PHE A 155 -7.54 -13.41 -3.71
CA PHE A 155 -6.19 -13.87 -4.07
C PHE A 155 -5.39 -14.23 -2.83
N ASN A 156 -4.92 -15.47 -2.75
CA ASN A 156 -4.17 -15.98 -1.61
C ASN A 156 -2.68 -16.18 -1.95
N PHE A 157 -1.81 -15.57 -1.16
CA PHE A 157 -0.37 -15.78 -1.16
C PHE A 157 0.03 -16.55 0.11
N GLU A 158 0.73 -17.67 -0.07
CA GLU A 158 1.08 -18.60 1.02
C GLU A 158 2.16 -18.06 1.98
N GLY A 159 2.56 -16.80 1.83
CA GLY A 159 3.62 -16.14 2.60
C GLY A 159 5.00 -16.31 1.98
N GLY A 160 5.99 -15.62 2.52
CA GLY A 160 7.38 -15.66 2.07
C GLY A 160 8.06 -17.00 2.36
N HIS A 161 9.19 -17.28 1.69
CA HIS A 161 9.85 -18.59 1.85
C HIS A 161 10.37 -18.83 3.29
N ALA A 162 10.95 -17.82 3.94
CA ALA A 162 11.40 -17.95 5.32
C ALA A 162 10.23 -18.14 6.28
N PHE A 163 9.13 -17.41 6.05
CA PHE A 163 7.87 -17.58 6.78
C PHE A 163 7.34 -19.02 6.64
N ARG A 164 7.13 -19.53 5.42
CA ARG A 164 6.63 -20.89 5.17
C ARG A 164 7.51 -21.97 5.81
N ARG A 165 8.83 -21.81 5.80
CA ARG A 165 9.75 -22.75 6.47
C ARG A 165 9.64 -22.70 7.99
N ALA A 166 9.46 -21.51 8.57
CA ALA A 166 9.26 -21.36 10.00
C ALA A 166 7.91 -21.97 10.43
N ASP A 167 6.84 -21.66 9.71
CA ASP A 167 5.50 -22.19 9.94
C ASP A 167 5.45 -23.74 9.84
N ALA A 168 6.07 -24.32 8.81
CA ALA A 168 6.16 -25.78 8.67
C ALA A 168 6.94 -26.44 9.82
N ARG A 169 7.96 -25.78 10.38
CA ARG A 169 8.69 -26.26 11.55
C ARG A 169 7.85 -26.15 12.83
N GLU A 170 7.12 -25.05 12.99
CA GLU A 170 6.25 -24.83 14.15
C GLU A 170 5.08 -25.83 14.15
N THR A 171 4.47 -26.06 12.99
CA THR A 171 3.37 -27.02 12.81
C THR A 171 3.82 -28.45 13.14
N ARG A 172 5.03 -28.86 12.73
CA ARG A 172 5.59 -30.19 13.09
C ARG A 172 5.81 -30.37 14.58
N ASN A 173 6.08 -29.29 15.31
CA ASN A 173 6.36 -29.32 16.73
C ASN A 173 5.12 -29.05 17.61
N ARG A 174 3.95 -28.77 17.01
CA ARG A 174 2.72 -28.44 17.75
C ARG A 174 1.89 -29.68 18.06
N THR A 175 1.53 -29.81 19.34
CA THR A 175 0.58 -30.81 19.84
C THR A 175 -0.85 -30.29 19.98
N MET A 176 -1.07 -28.95 19.92
CA MET A 176 -2.39 -28.31 20.01
C MET A 176 -2.51 -27.02 19.15
N PRO A 177 -3.73 -26.62 18.72
CA PRO A 177 -3.99 -25.31 18.13
C PRO A 177 -3.82 -24.20 19.17
N ARG A 178 -2.99 -23.17 18.90
CA ARG A 178 -2.95 -21.93 19.69
C ARG A 178 -4.18 -21.10 19.33
N ARG A 179 -5.13 -21.00 20.27
CA ARG A 179 -6.06 -19.89 20.31
C ARG A 179 -5.30 -18.69 20.86
N ARG A 180 -5.01 -17.67 20.05
CA ARG A 180 -4.47 -16.42 20.60
C ARG A 180 -5.56 -15.80 21.46
N PRO A 181 -5.29 -15.41 22.72
CA PRO A 181 -6.25 -14.64 23.48
C PRO A 181 -6.58 -13.39 22.67
N ARG A 182 -7.87 -13.03 22.53
CA ARG A 182 -8.27 -11.72 22.01
C ARG A 182 -7.66 -10.66 22.92
N ARG A 183 -6.52 -10.10 22.53
CA ARG A 183 -5.84 -9.04 23.27
C ARG A 183 -6.46 -7.73 22.84
N SER A 184 -7.54 -7.32 23.50
CA SER A 184 -7.96 -5.91 23.40
C SER A 184 -6.93 -5.07 24.15
N PHE A 185 -6.51 -3.94 23.58
CA PHE A 185 -5.69 -2.99 24.33
C PHE A 185 -6.45 -2.46 25.56
N ALA A 186 -7.79 -2.45 25.57
CA ALA A 186 -8.61 -2.13 26.75
C ALA A 186 -8.38 -3.06 27.95
N ALA A 187 -8.13 -4.37 27.73
CA ALA A 187 -7.77 -5.28 28.83
C ALA A 187 -6.36 -5.00 29.39
N SER A 188 -5.52 -4.27 28.65
CA SER A 188 -4.20 -3.83 29.10
C SER A 188 -4.27 -2.65 30.08
N GLU A 189 -5.33 -1.85 30.03
CA GLU A 189 -5.52 -0.68 30.88
C GLU A 189 -5.88 -1.07 32.32
N ALA A 190 -6.81 -2.02 32.49
CA ALA A 190 -7.11 -2.63 33.79
C ALA A 190 -5.90 -3.34 34.44
N ALA A 191 -4.93 -3.78 33.64
CA ALA A 191 -3.68 -4.36 34.12
C ALA A 191 -2.59 -3.31 34.39
N ALA A 192 -2.62 -2.18 33.68
CA ALA A 192 -1.69 -1.06 33.87
C ALA A 192 -2.03 -0.23 35.12
N GLU A 193 -3.32 -0.06 35.44
CA GLU A 193 -3.76 0.54 36.72
C GLU A 193 -3.29 -0.27 37.95
N ASN A 194 -3.07 -1.58 37.78
CA ASN A 194 -2.56 -2.48 38.82
C ASN A 194 -1.02 -2.53 38.92
N GLY A 195 -0.30 -1.55 38.36
CA GLY A 195 1.14 -1.38 38.55
C GLY A 195 2.04 -2.35 37.75
N ASN A 196 1.48 -3.13 36.81
CA ASN A 196 2.20 -4.16 36.06
C ASN A 196 2.61 -3.75 34.63
N SER A 197 2.67 -2.45 34.36
CA SER A 197 2.93 -1.86 33.03
C SER A 197 4.30 -2.24 32.43
N GLY A 198 5.29 -2.54 33.28
CA GLY A 198 6.64 -2.91 32.86
C GLY A 198 6.77 -4.30 32.23
N MET A 199 5.90 -5.25 32.60
CA MET A 199 6.02 -6.64 32.13
C MET A 199 5.40 -6.87 30.75
N TRP A 200 4.46 -6.02 30.32
CA TRP A 200 3.75 -6.15 29.04
C TRP A 200 4.32 -5.30 27.89
N ARG A 201 5.02 -4.19 28.19
CA ARG A 201 5.76 -3.42 27.16
C ARG A 201 6.80 -4.30 26.45
N SER A 202 7.43 -5.22 27.19
CA SER A 202 8.39 -6.22 26.68
C SER A 202 7.76 -7.38 25.88
N SER A 203 6.43 -7.59 25.93
CA SER A 203 5.79 -8.80 25.36
C SER A 203 5.36 -8.69 23.89
N MET A 204 5.38 -7.51 23.28
CA MET A 204 4.94 -7.32 21.89
C MET A 204 6.10 -7.19 20.89
N ALA A 205 7.33 -7.02 21.38
CA ALA A 205 8.53 -7.15 20.56
C ALA A 205 8.62 -8.57 19.99
N GLY A 206 8.61 -8.69 18.67
CA GLY A 206 8.73 -9.98 18.00
C GLY A 206 7.42 -10.75 17.79
N GLU A 207 6.26 -10.11 17.96
CA GLU A 207 5.00 -10.66 17.46
C GLU A 207 5.09 -10.90 15.95
N LYS A 208 4.57 -12.05 15.50
CA LYS A 208 4.53 -12.44 14.09
C LYS A 208 3.09 -12.55 13.61
N LEU A 209 2.72 -11.72 12.65
CA LEU A 209 1.50 -11.93 11.88
C LEU A 209 1.64 -13.27 11.14
N GLN A 210 0.58 -14.06 11.15
CA GLN A 210 0.44 -15.32 10.40
C GLN A 210 -0.39 -15.08 9.15
N HIS A 211 -1.48 -14.33 9.26
CA HIS A 211 -2.39 -14.05 8.15
C HIS A 211 -2.87 -12.59 8.18
N VAL A 212 -2.65 -11.90 7.06
CA VAL A 212 -3.10 -10.53 6.83
C VAL A 212 -4.06 -10.50 5.65
N VAL A 213 -5.17 -9.78 5.80
CA VAL A 213 -6.13 -9.50 4.72
C VAL A 213 -5.99 -8.05 4.29
N LEU A 214 -5.81 -7.82 2.99
CA LEU A 214 -5.86 -6.50 2.36
C LEU A 214 -7.12 -6.46 1.49
N ALA A 215 -7.95 -5.44 1.62
CA ALA A 215 -9.23 -5.38 0.95
C ALA A 215 -9.54 -4.02 0.34
N ALA A 216 -10.34 -4.03 -0.71
CA ALA A 216 -11.03 -2.88 -1.29
C ALA A 216 -12.31 -3.38 -1.94
N HIS A 217 -13.31 -2.52 -2.14
CA HIS A 217 -14.42 -2.85 -3.02
C HIS A 217 -14.07 -2.52 -4.49
N TRP A 218 -14.71 -3.20 -5.44
CA TRP A 218 -14.42 -3.02 -6.88
C TRP A 218 -15.62 -2.60 -7.71
N ASP A 219 -16.82 -2.72 -7.16
CA ASP A 219 -18.02 -2.15 -7.76
C ASP A 219 -17.96 -0.61 -7.75
N SER A 220 -18.92 0.00 -8.42
CA SER A 220 -19.13 1.44 -8.35
C SER A 220 -20.60 1.71 -8.15
N LYS A 221 -20.92 2.74 -7.37
CA LYS A 221 -22.29 3.13 -7.07
C LYS A 221 -23.17 3.23 -8.31
N PHE A 222 -24.38 2.69 -8.19
CA PHE A 222 -25.43 2.96 -9.14
C PHE A 222 -26.15 4.26 -8.81
N PHE A 223 -26.18 5.17 -9.78
CA PHE A 223 -27.06 6.33 -9.76
C PHE A 223 -28.03 6.24 -10.94
N ALA A 224 -29.31 6.57 -10.70
CA ALA A 224 -30.33 6.51 -11.73
C ALA A 224 -30.19 7.64 -12.78
N ASP A 225 -29.65 8.77 -12.37
CA ASP A 225 -29.57 10.03 -13.11
C ASP A 225 -28.14 10.43 -13.50
N MET A 226 -27.13 9.66 -13.09
CA MET A 226 -25.73 9.99 -13.26
C MET A 226 -24.89 8.77 -13.64
N LYS A 227 -23.98 8.94 -14.59
CA LYS A 227 -22.88 7.99 -14.77
C LYS A 227 -21.82 8.25 -13.72
N PHE A 228 -21.68 7.30 -12.82
CA PHE A 228 -20.62 7.32 -11.81
C PHE A 228 -19.52 6.34 -12.21
N LEU A 229 -18.27 6.81 -12.23
CA LEU A 229 -17.13 5.97 -12.61
C LEU A 229 -16.36 5.45 -11.40
N GLY A 230 -16.36 6.15 -10.27
CA GLY A 230 -15.74 5.66 -9.04
C GLY A 230 -14.22 5.58 -9.15
N ALA A 231 -13.53 6.70 -9.36
CA ALA A 231 -12.08 6.72 -9.56
C ALA A 231 -11.31 6.56 -8.23
N CYS A 232 -11.64 7.37 -7.22
CA CYS A 232 -11.17 7.11 -5.87
C CYS A 232 -12.00 6.01 -5.16
N ASP A 233 -13.20 5.73 -5.67
CA ASP A 233 -14.27 4.94 -5.04
C ASP A 233 -14.70 3.71 -5.90
N SER A 234 -13.95 2.60 -5.97
CA SER A 234 -12.60 2.35 -5.47
C SER A 234 -11.66 1.83 -6.56
N ALA A 235 -11.72 2.39 -7.78
CA ALA A 235 -10.85 1.97 -8.87
C ALA A 235 -9.35 2.09 -8.53
N LEU A 236 -8.92 3.18 -7.90
CA LEU A 236 -7.52 3.38 -7.52
C LEU A 236 -7.06 2.45 -6.37
N PRO A 237 -7.81 2.25 -5.27
CA PRO A 237 -7.52 1.19 -4.31
C PRO A 237 -7.26 -0.19 -4.94
N VAL A 238 -8.07 -0.59 -5.93
CA VAL A 238 -7.84 -1.83 -6.67
C VAL A 238 -6.49 -1.82 -7.41
N VAL A 239 -6.13 -0.72 -8.07
CA VAL A 239 -4.82 -0.58 -8.74
C VAL A 239 -3.67 -0.75 -7.74
N TYR A 240 -3.74 -0.14 -6.55
CA TYR A 240 -2.69 -0.27 -5.54
C TYR A 240 -2.49 -1.70 -5.05
N LEU A 241 -3.58 -2.42 -4.79
CA LEU A 241 -3.51 -3.81 -4.35
C LEU A 241 -2.94 -4.71 -5.46
N LEU A 242 -3.34 -4.51 -6.72
CA LEU A 242 -2.79 -5.25 -7.86
C LEU A 242 -1.29 -4.98 -8.08
N GLU A 243 -0.83 -3.74 -7.96
CA GLU A 243 0.61 -3.42 -8.07
C GLU A 243 1.41 -3.96 -6.88
N THR A 244 0.82 -3.96 -5.67
CA THR A 244 1.42 -4.62 -4.50
C THR A 244 1.60 -6.12 -4.73
N MET A 245 0.58 -6.80 -5.28
CA MET A 245 0.65 -8.22 -5.63
C MET A 245 1.74 -8.50 -6.67
N ARG A 246 1.86 -7.63 -7.68
CA ARG A 246 2.89 -7.71 -8.72
C ARG A 246 4.29 -7.56 -8.12
N MET A 247 4.51 -6.58 -7.27
CA MET A 247 5.79 -6.35 -6.58
C MET A 247 6.19 -7.58 -5.75
N ILE A 248 5.28 -8.11 -4.92
CA ILE A 248 5.53 -9.30 -4.10
C ILE A 248 5.90 -10.51 -4.96
N THR A 249 5.23 -10.68 -6.10
CA THR A 249 5.52 -11.75 -7.07
C THR A 249 6.96 -11.65 -7.59
N VAL A 250 7.37 -10.47 -8.06
CA VAL A 250 8.71 -10.24 -8.63
C VAL A 250 9.80 -10.40 -7.56
N LEU A 251 9.60 -9.87 -6.37
CA LEU A 251 10.56 -9.97 -5.27
C LEU A 251 10.69 -11.41 -4.76
N SER A 252 9.58 -12.15 -4.65
CA SER A 252 9.59 -13.57 -4.25
C SER A 252 10.35 -14.43 -5.28
N ASP A 253 10.09 -14.21 -6.57
CA ASP A 253 10.80 -14.89 -7.66
C ASP A 253 12.29 -14.58 -7.64
N THR A 254 12.65 -13.31 -7.40
CA THR A 254 14.04 -12.87 -7.28
C THR A 254 14.73 -13.59 -6.12
N SER A 255 14.08 -13.68 -4.96
CA SER A 255 14.61 -14.37 -3.78
C SER A 255 14.84 -15.87 -4.04
N ASP A 256 13.87 -16.55 -4.66
CA ASP A 256 13.98 -17.98 -4.99
C ASP A 256 15.11 -18.25 -5.99
N VAL A 257 15.26 -17.41 -7.00
CA VAL A 257 16.34 -17.49 -8.00
C VAL A 257 17.72 -17.32 -7.36
N LEU A 258 17.89 -16.32 -6.49
CA LEU A 258 19.17 -16.09 -5.82
C LEU A 258 19.53 -17.21 -4.86
N ARG A 259 18.52 -17.77 -4.16
CA ARG A 259 18.72 -18.91 -3.28
C ARG A 259 19.14 -20.15 -4.06
N ALA A 260 18.52 -20.42 -5.20
CA ALA A 260 18.90 -21.54 -6.07
C ALA A 260 20.35 -21.37 -6.58
N ALA A 261 20.69 -20.17 -7.06
CA ALA A 261 22.05 -19.85 -7.50
C ALA A 261 23.10 -20.06 -6.38
N ALA A 262 22.75 -19.70 -5.14
CA ALA A 262 23.63 -19.89 -3.99
C ALA A 262 23.88 -21.36 -3.64
N VAL A 263 22.89 -22.23 -3.85
CA VAL A 263 23.06 -23.68 -3.64
C VAL A 263 23.96 -24.27 -4.72
N THR A 264 23.78 -23.89 -5.99
CA THR A 264 24.56 -24.44 -7.12
C THR A 264 26.02 -24.01 -7.10
N ALA A 265 26.32 -22.78 -6.71
CA ALA A 265 27.68 -22.22 -6.81
C ALA A 265 28.64 -22.67 -5.69
N GLY A 266 28.13 -23.27 -4.59
CA GLY A 266 28.96 -23.76 -3.47
C GLY A 266 29.75 -22.68 -2.69
N ASN A 267 29.65 -21.40 -3.10
CA ASN A 267 30.32 -20.25 -2.51
C ASN A 267 29.30 -19.43 -1.70
N ARG A 268 29.72 -18.75 -0.62
CA ARG A 268 28.84 -17.87 0.19
C ARG A 268 28.79 -16.41 -0.30
N ASP A 269 29.39 -16.11 -1.45
CA ASP A 269 29.46 -14.75 -1.99
C ASP A 269 28.12 -14.32 -2.64
N VAL A 270 27.30 -13.64 -1.84
CA VAL A 270 26.01 -13.07 -2.26
C VAL A 270 26.17 -12.14 -3.48
N CYS A 271 27.27 -11.39 -3.58
CA CYS A 271 27.50 -10.45 -4.69
C CYS A 271 27.83 -11.16 -6.00
N ALA A 272 28.52 -12.29 -5.92
CA ALA A 272 28.73 -13.15 -7.09
C ALA A 272 27.39 -13.71 -7.60
N HIS A 273 26.56 -14.26 -6.71
CA HIS A 273 25.25 -14.83 -7.09
C HIS A 273 24.32 -13.80 -7.72
N LEU A 274 24.29 -12.58 -7.18
CA LEU A 274 23.51 -11.49 -7.75
C LEU A 274 23.90 -11.19 -9.19
N ARG A 275 25.20 -11.08 -9.45
CA ARG A 275 25.70 -10.76 -10.78
C ARG A 275 25.50 -11.89 -11.77
N GLN A 276 25.49 -13.13 -11.30
CA GLN A 276 25.28 -14.33 -12.11
C GLN A 276 23.80 -14.56 -12.42
N ALA A 277 22.91 -14.37 -11.44
CA ALA A 277 21.51 -14.73 -11.55
C ALA A 277 20.65 -13.67 -12.25
N LEU A 278 20.94 -12.37 -12.05
CA LEU A 278 20.11 -11.28 -12.57
C LEU A 278 20.52 -10.85 -13.99
N SER A 279 19.54 -10.52 -14.83
CA SER A 279 19.77 -10.02 -16.18
C SER A 279 20.50 -8.67 -16.20
N PRO A 280 21.14 -8.27 -17.32
CA PRO A 280 21.75 -6.95 -17.41
C PRO A 280 20.74 -5.83 -17.11
N ALA A 281 19.53 -5.91 -17.66
CA ALA A 281 18.48 -4.91 -17.50
C ALA A 281 18.03 -4.77 -16.03
N TYR A 282 17.80 -5.89 -15.34
CA TYR A 282 17.43 -5.85 -13.92
C TYR A 282 18.53 -5.20 -13.09
N ARG A 283 19.80 -5.58 -13.29
CA ARG A 283 20.93 -4.94 -12.57
C ARG A 283 21.06 -3.45 -12.87
N THR A 284 20.73 -3.01 -14.09
CA THR A 284 20.72 -1.58 -14.44
C THR A 284 19.66 -0.81 -13.67
N VAL A 285 18.43 -1.34 -13.58
CA VAL A 285 17.36 -0.73 -12.77
C VAL A 285 17.75 -0.69 -11.30
N LEU A 286 18.39 -1.73 -10.78
CA LEU A 286 18.90 -1.75 -9.40
C LEU A 286 19.99 -0.71 -9.15
N ARG A 287 20.95 -0.57 -10.08
CA ARG A 287 21.98 0.48 -10.01
C ARG A 287 21.38 1.87 -10.05
N TYR A 288 20.32 2.07 -10.83
CA TYR A 288 19.60 3.35 -10.86
C TYR A 288 18.94 3.64 -9.52
N HIS A 289 18.11 2.71 -9.01
CA HIS A 289 17.28 2.93 -7.84
C HIS A 289 18.09 3.03 -6.55
N TYR A 290 19.16 2.25 -6.40
CA TYR A 290 19.98 2.16 -5.17
C TYR A 290 21.34 2.82 -5.34
N ALA A 291 21.44 3.86 -6.16
CA ALA A 291 22.73 4.50 -6.38
C ALA A 291 23.21 5.37 -5.20
N ASP A 292 22.36 5.58 -4.18
CA ASP A 292 22.70 6.13 -2.87
C ASP A 292 23.22 5.07 -1.87
N ASP A 293 23.40 3.81 -2.30
CA ASP A 293 23.89 2.70 -1.49
C ASP A 293 25.24 2.18 -2.03
N ASP A 294 26.34 2.79 -1.56
CA ASP A 294 27.72 2.47 -1.97
C ASP A 294 28.11 1.01 -1.74
N ASP A 295 27.58 0.39 -0.68
CA ASP A 295 27.84 -1.02 -0.39
C ASP A 295 27.18 -1.92 -1.43
N PHE A 296 25.93 -1.62 -1.79
CA PHE A 296 25.21 -2.36 -2.82
C PHE A 296 25.78 -2.13 -4.22
N LEU A 297 26.18 -0.90 -4.56
CA LEU A 297 26.83 -0.61 -5.85
C LEU A 297 28.16 -1.37 -6.02
N ARG A 298 28.96 -1.48 -4.95
CA ARG A 298 30.18 -2.30 -4.96
C ARG A 298 29.87 -3.77 -5.18
N CYS A 299 28.83 -4.29 -4.52
CA CYS A 299 28.35 -5.65 -4.71
C CYS A 299 27.97 -5.93 -6.18
N LEU A 300 27.23 -5.02 -6.83
CA LEU A 300 26.86 -5.12 -8.25
C LEU A 300 28.03 -4.92 -9.22
N SER A 301 29.13 -4.30 -8.77
CA SER A 301 30.33 -4.00 -9.58
C SER A 301 31.43 -5.05 -9.41
N GLY A 302 31.24 -6.03 -8.53
CA GLY A 302 32.16 -7.15 -8.32
C GLY A 302 33.11 -7.00 -7.14
N GLY A 303 32.93 -5.97 -6.32
CA GLY A 303 33.45 -5.93 -4.98
C GLY A 303 32.65 -6.81 -4.01
N LYS A 304 33.16 -6.94 -2.79
CA LYS A 304 32.43 -7.51 -1.65
C LYS A 304 31.74 -6.40 -0.88
N MET A 305 30.60 -6.70 -0.25
CA MET A 305 29.99 -5.78 0.71
C MET A 305 30.89 -5.56 1.92
N ARG A 306 30.90 -4.34 2.48
CA ARG A 306 31.51 -4.14 3.80
C ARG A 306 30.66 -4.87 4.84
N VAL A 307 31.30 -5.66 5.69
CA VAL A 307 30.69 -6.09 6.94
C VAL A 307 30.81 -4.89 7.87
N ALA A 308 29.70 -4.28 8.25
CA ALA A 308 29.71 -3.20 9.23
C ALA A 308 30.32 -3.75 10.54
N ASN A 309 31.43 -3.16 10.98
CA ASN A 309 31.93 -3.39 12.33
C ASN A 309 30.99 -2.67 13.29
N ALA A 310 30.64 -3.32 14.41
CA ALA A 310 29.73 -2.77 15.42
C ALA A 310 30.22 -1.44 16.04
N SER A 311 31.48 -1.07 15.83
CA SER A 311 32.14 0.12 16.39
C SER A 311 31.96 1.41 15.58
N ASP A 312 31.47 1.35 14.34
CA ASP A 312 31.29 2.53 13.46
C ASP A 312 29.85 3.07 13.46
N ALA A 313 28.94 2.45 14.23
CA ALA A 313 27.55 2.89 14.31
C ALA A 313 27.42 4.11 15.21
N THR A 314 26.89 5.22 14.68
CA THR A 314 26.48 6.37 15.50
C THR A 314 25.19 6.02 16.27
N GLU A 315 24.83 6.77 17.32
CA GLU A 315 23.56 6.54 18.05
C GLU A 315 22.31 6.60 17.13
N ALA A 316 22.39 7.32 16.02
CA ALA A 316 21.35 7.32 14.98
C ALA A 316 21.29 6.01 14.15
N ASP A 317 22.41 5.30 14.03
CA ASP A 317 22.52 3.99 13.37
C ASP A 317 22.13 2.82 14.29
N ALA A 318 22.14 3.02 15.61
CA ALA A 318 21.81 2.00 16.60
C ALA A 318 20.35 1.50 16.47
N HIS A 319 19.44 2.37 16.01
CA HIS A 319 18.02 2.04 15.78
C HIS A 319 17.76 1.31 14.44
N ALA A 320 18.78 1.20 13.58
CA ALA A 320 18.74 0.48 12.33
C ALA A 320 19.80 -0.62 12.35
N ALA A 321 19.61 -1.65 13.18
CA ALA A 321 20.54 -2.78 13.35
C ALA A 321 21.28 -3.12 12.03
N PRO A 322 22.61 -2.94 11.97
CA PRO A 322 23.38 -3.15 10.76
C PRO A 322 23.53 -4.65 10.54
N ARG A 323 22.48 -5.27 9.99
CA ARG A 323 22.56 -6.62 9.45
C ARG A 323 23.09 -6.50 8.02
N ALA A 324 24.22 -7.13 7.75
CA ALA A 324 24.90 -7.14 6.45
C ALA A 324 23.90 -7.32 5.28
N GLY A 325 23.93 -6.42 4.28
CA GLY A 325 23.13 -6.60 3.05
C GLY A 325 22.75 -5.36 2.22
N GLY A 326 22.86 -4.13 2.73
CA GLY A 326 22.40 -2.95 1.98
C GLY A 326 20.86 -2.92 1.83
N ALA A 327 20.32 -1.84 1.29
CA ALA A 327 18.87 -1.58 1.26
C ALA A 327 18.09 -2.60 0.44
N TRP A 328 18.62 -3.03 -0.70
CA TRP A 328 17.92 -3.99 -1.55
C TRP A 328 17.91 -5.42 -0.99
N LEU A 329 18.97 -5.89 -0.33
CA LEU A 329 18.91 -7.21 0.34
C LEU A 329 17.97 -7.18 1.55
N ARG A 330 17.82 -6.02 2.21
CA ARG A 330 16.76 -5.85 3.22
C ARG A 330 15.37 -5.99 2.61
N LEU A 331 15.13 -5.42 1.42
CA LEU A 331 13.87 -5.60 0.68
C LEU A 331 13.59 -7.07 0.37
N LEU A 332 14.59 -7.83 -0.10
CA LEU A 332 14.42 -9.27 -0.33
C LEU A 332 14.17 -10.06 0.96
N ARG A 333 14.79 -9.63 2.07
CA ARG A 333 14.50 -10.23 3.38
C ARG A 333 13.04 -9.95 3.79
N HIS A 334 12.54 -8.74 3.56
CA HIS A 334 11.15 -8.41 3.85
C HIS A 334 10.18 -9.35 3.14
N VAL A 335 10.33 -9.54 1.82
CA VAL A 335 9.47 -10.48 1.07
C VAL A 335 9.60 -11.93 1.53
N ASP A 336 10.82 -12.37 1.92
CA ASP A 336 11.05 -13.73 2.39
C ASP A 336 10.35 -14.02 3.73
N HIS A 337 10.15 -12.99 4.55
CA HIS A 337 9.54 -13.08 5.86
C HIS A 337 8.08 -12.59 5.89
N LEU A 338 7.47 -12.28 4.73
CA LEU A 338 6.06 -11.90 4.66
C LEU A 338 5.15 -13.02 5.21
N PRO A 339 4.11 -12.67 5.98
CA PRO A 339 3.09 -13.62 6.40
C PRO A 339 2.25 -14.11 5.22
N ALA A 340 1.35 -15.06 5.45
CA ALA A 340 0.31 -15.35 4.46
C ALA A 340 -0.53 -14.09 4.23
N LEU A 341 -0.79 -13.76 2.96
CA LEU A 341 -1.58 -12.59 2.58
C LEU A 341 -2.80 -13.04 1.80
N THR A 342 -3.94 -12.44 2.08
CA THR A 342 -5.13 -12.53 1.23
C THR A 342 -5.49 -11.14 0.74
N VAL A 343 -5.63 -10.97 -0.57
CA VAL A 343 -6.21 -9.77 -1.18
C VAL A 343 -7.66 -10.07 -1.53
N VAL A 344 -8.59 -9.24 -1.07
CA VAL A 344 -10.03 -9.40 -1.34
C VAL A 344 -10.54 -8.16 -2.07
N PHE A 345 -11.21 -8.39 -3.21
CA PHE A 345 -12.02 -7.38 -3.86
C PHE A 345 -13.49 -7.67 -3.61
N PHE A 346 -14.15 -6.84 -2.79
CA PHE A 346 -15.56 -6.99 -2.46
C PHE A 346 -16.47 -6.44 -3.56
N ASP A 347 -17.53 -7.19 -3.87
CA ASP A 347 -18.62 -6.74 -4.76
C ASP A 347 -19.83 -6.30 -3.93
N GLY A 348 -20.46 -5.20 -4.33
CA GLY A 348 -21.64 -4.66 -3.65
C GLY A 348 -21.33 -4.04 -2.30
N GLU A 349 -20.26 -3.26 -2.20
CA GLU A 349 -20.11 -2.34 -1.07
C GLU A 349 -21.25 -1.30 -1.10
N GLU A 350 -21.58 -0.83 -2.30
CA GLU A 350 -22.46 0.32 -2.44
C GLU A 350 -23.94 0.00 -2.22
N ALA A 351 -24.63 0.92 -1.55
CA ALA A 351 -26.09 0.89 -1.44
C ALA A 351 -26.75 1.06 -2.82
N PHE A 352 -27.79 0.27 -3.10
CA PHE A 352 -28.58 0.40 -4.33
C PHE A 352 -29.57 1.56 -4.26
N VAL A 353 -30.13 1.83 -3.07
CA VAL A 353 -31.11 2.91 -2.87
C VAL A 353 -30.65 3.86 -1.77
N SER A 354 -30.39 3.36 -0.58
CA SER A 354 -29.99 4.19 0.56
C SER A 354 -29.17 3.37 1.55
N TRP A 355 -28.09 3.94 2.07
CA TRP A 355 -27.24 3.31 3.08
C TRP A 355 -27.99 3.15 4.42
N GLN A 356 -28.81 2.11 4.52
CA GLN A 356 -29.63 1.76 5.67
C GLN A 356 -29.87 0.25 5.73
N GLY A 357 -29.95 -0.30 6.95
CA GLY A 357 -30.29 -1.70 7.17
C GLY A 357 -29.24 -2.63 6.55
N ASP A 358 -29.65 -3.42 5.55
CA ASP A 358 -28.77 -4.35 4.83
C ASP A 358 -28.42 -3.89 3.40
N ASP A 359 -28.84 -2.68 2.98
CA ASP A 359 -28.58 -2.10 1.64
C ASP A 359 -27.20 -1.43 1.55
N HIS A 360 -26.15 -2.22 1.75
CA HIS A 360 -24.72 -1.86 1.61
C HIS A 360 -23.87 -3.07 1.97
N THR A 361 -22.56 -3.06 1.69
CA THR A 361 -21.56 -4.03 2.19
C THR A 361 -21.95 -5.50 1.98
N TYR A 362 -22.63 -5.81 0.89
CA TYR A 362 -23.18 -7.13 0.59
C TYR A 362 -22.08 -8.20 0.54
N GLY A 363 -21.02 -7.91 -0.22
CA GLY A 363 -19.88 -8.80 -0.41
C GLY A 363 -19.13 -9.08 0.88
N SER A 364 -18.77 -8.04 1.63
CA SER A 364 -18.03 -8.16 2.88
C SER A 364 -18.85 -8.83 3.99
N ARG A 365 -20.14 -8.48 4.14
CA ARG A 365 -21.07 -9.13 5.07
C ARG A 365 -21.18 -10.62 4.81
N HIS A 366 -21.36 -11.00 3.54
CA HIS A 366 -21.46 -12.41 3.13
C HIS A 366 -20.17 -13.17 3.45
N LEU A 367 -19.02 -12.65 2.98
CA LEU A 367 -17.74 -13.33 3.12
C LEU A 367 -17.31 -13.47 4.60
N ALA A 368 -17.50 -12.43 5.41
CA ALA A 368 -17.20 -12.48 6.84
C ALA A 368 -17.99 -13.59 7.53
N LYS A 369 -19.30 -13.69 7.26
CA LYS A 369 -20.16 -14.76 7.80
C LYS A 369 -19.72 -16.14 7.32
N LEU A 370 -19.38 -16.28 6.04
CA LEU A 370 -18.88 -17.53 5.48
C LEU A 370 -17.57 -17.96 6.16
N TRP A 371 -16.63 -17.04 6.37
CA TRP A 371 -15.33 -17.33 6.98
C TRP A 371 -15.41 -17.60 8.48
N GLN A 372 -16.40 -17.06 9.19
CA GLN A 372 -16.70 -17.44 10.59
C GLN A 372 -17.19 -18.89 10.70
N GLN A 373 -17.90 -19.36 9.67
CA GLN A 373 -18.46 -20.72 9.60
C GLN A 373 -17.45 -21.73 9.06
N THR A 374 -16.50 -21.28 8.24
CA THR A 374 -15.49 -22.14 7.62
C THR A 374 -14.32 -22.38 8.57
N ARG A 375 -14.15 -23.63 9.04
CA ARG A 375 -13.07 -24.04 9.95
C ARG A 375 -11.90 -24.66 9.19
N PHE A 376 -10.67 -24.43 9.66
CA PHE A 376 -9.51 -25.15 9.12
C PHE A 376 -9.59 -26.63 9.49
N ALA A 377 -9.24 -27.52 8.55
CA ALA A 377 -9.18 -28.94 8.81
C ALA A 377 -8.07 -29.24 9.85
N VAL A 378 -8.46 -29.74 11.01
CA VAL A 378 -7.54 -30.37 11.96
C VAL A 378 -7.13 -31.73 11.36
N SER A 379 -5.86 -32.14 11.49
CA SER A 379 -5.33 -33.36 10.86
C SER A 379 -6.23 -34.59 11.07
N ARG A 380 -6.15 -35.57 10.14
CA ARG A 380 -6.86 -36.87 10.25
C ARG A 380 -6.73 -37.44 11.68
N ASP A 381 -7.88 -37.68 12.30
CA ASP A 381 -8.11 -38.16 13.67
C ASP A 381 -7.77 -37.19 14.82
N PRO A 382 -8.47 -36.03 14.92
CA PRO A 382 -8.40 -35.23 16.13
C PRO A 382 -9.19 -35.95 17.25
N PRO A 383 -8.68 -36.00 18.49
CA PRO A 383 -9.53 -36.35 19.63
C PRO A 383 -10.72 -35.37 19.66
N ALA A 384 -11.91 -35.81 20.04
CA ALA A 384 -13.15 -35.00 19.96
C ALA A 384 -13.00 -33.60 20.58
N ALA A 385 -12.18 -33.47 21.63
CA ALA A 385 -11.85 -32.19 22.25
C ALA A 385 -11.09 -31.20 21.33
N ALA A 386 -10.29 -31.67 20.36
CA ALA A 386 -9.50 -30.83 19.45
C ALA A 386 -10.31 -30.25 18.28
N ALA A 387 -11.45 -30.85 17.92
CA ALA A 387 -12.35 -30.31 16.90
C ALA A 387 -13.00 -28.98 17.35
N ASP A 388 -13.30 -28.84 18.64
CA ASP A 388 -13.84 -27.62 19.25
C ASP A 388 -12.82 -26.45 19.27
N PHE A 389 -11.54 -26.72 19.03
CA PHE A 389 -10.47 -25.72 18.99
C PHE A 389 -10.01 -25.36 17.56
N ALA A 390 -10.64 -25.90 16.51
CA ALA A 390 -10.34 -25.51 15.14
C ALA A 390 -10.70 -24.04 14.93
N LEU A 391 -9.71 -23.20 14.59
CA LEU A 391 -9.96 -21.79 14.27
C LEU A 391 -10.82 -21.70 13.00
N SER A 392 -11.73 -20.73 12.97
CA SER A 392 -12.36 -20.32 11.73
C SER A 392 -11.38 -19.55 10.84
N GLN A 393 -11.66 -19.46 9.55
CA GLN A 393 -10.87 -18.61 8.65
C GLN A 393 -10.89 -17.16 9.14
N PHE A 394 -12.01 -16.71 9.68
CA PHE A 394 -12.16 -15.39 10.29
C PHE A 394 -11.28 -15.21 11.53
N ASP A 395 -11.25 -16.20 12.44
CA ASP A 395 -10.44 -16.13 13.67
C ASP A 395 -8.93 -16.21 13.41
N ALA A 396 -8.50 -16.63 12.22
CA ALA A 396 -7.09 -16.71 11.86
C ALA A 396 -6.51 -15.39 11.34
N ILE A 397 -7.34 -14.37 11.08
CA ILE A 397 -6.90 -13.07 10.57
C ILE A 397 -6.29 -12.26 11.72
N ASP A 398 -4.98 -12.01 11.65
CA ASP A 398 -4.27 -11.19 12.64
C ASP A 398 -4.39 -9.68 12.38
N LEU A 399 -4.58 -9.31 11.11
CA LEU A 399 -4.77 -7.93 10.65
C LEU A 399 -5.61 -7.90 9.37
N PHE A 400 -6.73 -7.18 9.42
CA PHE A 400 -7.56 -6.82 8.28
C PHE A 400 -7.32 -5.35 7.93
N VAL A 401 -7.01 -5.05 6.67
CA VAL A 401 -6.75 -3.69 6.18
C VAL A 401 -7.70 -3.37 5.04
N LEU A 402 -8.49 -2.30 5.17
CA LEU A 402 -9.42 -1.85 4.14
C LEU A 402 -8.94 -0.54 3.50
N TYR A 403 -8.89 -0.51 2.17
CA TYR A 403 -8.45 0.62 1.36
C TYR A 403 -9.68 1.25 0.68
N ASP A 404 -9.91 2.54 0.91
CA ASP A 404 -11.05 3.23 0.32
C ASP A 404 -10.79 4.75 0.08
N LEU A 405 -11.49 5.33 -0.89
CA LEU A 405 -11.52 6.75 -1.28
C LEU A 405 -10.16 7.43 -1.47
N MET A 406 -9.17 6.73 -2.01
CA MET A 406 -7.79 7.23 -2.13
C MET A 406 -7.51 7.95 -3.45
N GLY A 407 -6.53 8.86 -3.47
CA GLY A 407 -5.92 9.37 -4.71
C GLY A 407 -5.98 10.88 -4.94
N PRO A 408 -7.04 11.59 -4.54
CA PRO A 408 -7.10 13.04 -4.69
C PRO A 408 -6.02 13.78 -3.91
N ALA A 409 -5.66 14.98 -4.39
CA ALA A 409 -4.72 15.85 -3.66
C ALA A 409 -5.26 16.16 -2.25
N GLY A 410 -4.36 16.18 -1.26
CA GLY A 410 -4.73 16.43 0.13
C GLY A 410 -5.33 15.22 0.87
N THR A 411 -5.28 14.02 0.27
CA THR A 411 -5.61 12.75 0.96
C THR A 411 -4.82 12.64 2.26
N GLN A 412 -5.51 12.49 3.40
CA GLN A 412 -4.91 12.25 4.71
C GLN A 412 -5.70 11.17 5.45
N PHE A 413 -5.01 10.18 6.00
CA PHE A 413 -5.57 9.05 6.75
C PHE A 413 -5.35 9.23 8.24
N HIS A 414 -6.32 8.77 9.03
CA HIS A 414 -6.29 8.90 10.48
C HIS A 414 -6.35 7.55 11.19
N ASN A 415 -5.88 7.52 12.43
CA ASN A 415 -5.90 6.35 13.27
C ASN A 415 -7.29 6.16 13.90
N TYR A 416 -8.21 5.55 13.15
CA TYR A 416 -9.60 5.29 13.59
C TYR A 416 -9.70 4.30 14.75
N PHE A 417 -8.78 3.34 14.84
CA PHE A 417 -8.78 2.30 15.86
C PHE A 417 -7.43 2.21 16.60
N PRO A 418 -7.03 3.22 17.40
CA PRO A 418 -5.74 3.23 18.09
C PRO A 418 -5.50 1.97 18.93
N ASP A 419 -6.57 1.48 19.56
CA ASP A 419 -6.56 0.30 20.44
C ASP A 419 -6.59 -1.05 19.69
N GLN A 420 -6.77 -1.08 18.37
CA GLN A 420 -6.73 -2.32 17.59
C GLN A 420 -5.56 -2.31 16.61
N SER A 421 -5.45 -1.26 15.80
CA SER A 421 -4.52 -1.16 14.69
C SER A 421 -3.53 -0.01 14.80
N GLY A 422 -3.46 0.68 15.94
CA GLY A 422 -2.58 1.84 16.12
C GLY A 422 -1.11 1.55 15.78
N LYS A 423 -0.65 0.32 15.99
CA LYS A 423 0.70 -0.13 15.58
C LYS A 423 0.88 -0.27 14.07
N ALA A 424 -0.15 -0.73 13.36
CA ALA A 424 -0.12 -0.78 11.90
C ALA A 424 -0.15 0.64 11.31
N PHE A 425 -0.95 1.53 11.91
CA PHE A 425 -0.94 2.96 11.57
C PHE A 425 0.42 3.61 11.83
N ALA A 426 1.03 3.34 12.99
CA ALA A 426 2.38 3.78 13.33
C ALA A 426 3.41 3.35 12.28
N LEU A 427 3.33 2.11 11.79
CA LEU A 427 4.20 1.61 10.74
C LEU A 427 4.02 2.38 9.41
N LEU A 428 2.78 2.73 9.03
CA LEU A 428 2.53 3.58 7.86
C LEU A 428 3.20 4.94 8.00
N ALA A 429 3.04 5.59 9.15
CA ALA A 429 3.67 6.88 9.44
C ALA A 429 5.21 6.79 9.40
N GLU A 430 5.81 5.74 9.98
CA GLU A 430 7.27 5.52 9.92
C GLU A 430 7.77 5.21 8.51
N VAL A 431 7.01 4.46 7.72
CA VAL A 431 7.34 4.16 6.32
C VAL A 431 7.35 5.44 5.50
N GLU A 432 6.32 6.27 5.66
CA GLU A 432 6.24 7.58 5.01
C GLU A 432 7.43 8.46 5.40
N GLU A 433 7.70 8.61 6.70
CA GLU A 433 8.82 9.42 7.19
C GLU A 433 10.16 8.92 6.60
N ALA A 434 10.38 7.60 6.56
CA ALA A 434 11.59 7.01 6.00
C ALA A 434 11.76 7.32 4.51
N HIS A 435 10.69 7.29 3.71
CA HIS A 435 10.74 7.65 2.30
C HIS A 435 11.00 9.15 2.10
N ARG A 436 10.39 10.02 2.93
CA ARG A 436 10.65 11.47 2.90
C ARG A 436 12.10 11.80 3.27
N LEU A 437 12.65 11.16 4.29
CA LEU A 437 14.06 11.31 4.67
C LEU A 437 15.00 10.84 3.56
N ARG A 438 14.72 9.70 2.91
CA ARG A 438 15.52 9.23 1.77
C ARG A 438 15.43 10.19 0.59
N ALA A 439 14.23 10.67 0.25
CA ALA A 439 14.03 11.70 -0.76
C ALA A 439 14.89 12.94 -0.48
N GLY A 440 14.90 13.42 0.77
CA GLY A 440 15.73 14.55 1.22
C GLY A 440 17.23 14.32 1.00
N ARG A 441 17.74 13.15 1.40
CA ARG A 441 19.15 12.78 1.19
C ARG A 441 19.51 12.71 -0.29
N VAL A 442 18.68 12.07 -1.11
CA VAL A 442 18.94 11.93 -2.56
C VAL A 442 18.90 13.30 -3.26
N ALA A 443 18.00 14.21 -2.87
CA ALA A 443 17.98 15.59 -3.37
C ALA A 443 19.26 16.35 -3.03
N CYS A 444 19.72 16.21 -1.78
CA CYS A 444 20.93 16.86 -1.30
C CYS A 444 22.15 16.39 -2.10
N LEU A 445 22.29 15.07 -2.29
CA LEU A 445 23.33 14.48 -3.14
C LEU A 445 23.26 15.02 -4.57
N SER A 446 22.07 15.05 -5.17
CA SER A 446 21.87 15.57 -6.52
C SER A 446 22.29 17.04 -6.66
N GLN A 447 21.99 17.89 -5.66
CA GLN A 447 22.36 19.30 -5.66
C GLN A 447 23.85 19.55 -5.41
N GLN A 448 24.48 18.81 -4.49
CA GLN A 448 25.91 18.95 -4.18
C GLN A 448 26.81 18.46 -5.32
N LEU A 449 26.29 17.59 -6.19
CA LEU A 449 27.04 16.91 -7.25
C LEU A 449 26.75 17.47 -8.66
N MET A 450 25.95 18.54 -8.77
CA MET A 450 25.84 19.35 -9.98
C MET A 450 26.72 20.60 -9.84
N ASP A 451 27.60 20.87 -10.80
CA ASP A 451 28.40 22.10 -10.75
C ASP A 451 27.55 23.35 -11.06
N ALA A 452 28.11 24.55 -10.84
CA ALA A 452 27.42 25.82 -11.12
C ALA A 452 27.01 26.03 -12.59
N ARG A 453 27.47 25.15 -13.50
CA ARG A 453 27.16 25.15 -14.94
C ARG A 453 26.13 24.08 -15.31
N GLY A 454 25.63 23.31 -14.36
CA GLY A 454 24.68 22.22 -14.59
C GLY A 454 25.33 20.99 -15.25
N THR A 455 26.65 20.90 -15.24
CA THR A 455 27.38 19.74 -15.75
C THR A 455 27.48 18.65 -14.69
N CYS A 456 27.20 17.41 -15.11
CA CYS A 456 27.27 16.20 -14.28
C CYS A 456 28.68 16.03 -13.69
N SER A 457 28.80 16.04 -12.36
CA SER A 457 30.06 15.72 -11.69
C SER A 457 30.47 14.27 -12.00
N PRO A 458 31.78 13.97 -12.16
CA PRO A 458 32.29 12.60 -12.32
C PRO A 458 32.00 11.68 -11.13
N GLN A 459 31.47 12.22 -10.03
CA GLN A 459 31.04 11.48 -8.84
C GLN A 459 29.57 11.02 -8.91
N LEU A 460 28.76 11.52 -9.84
CA LEU A 460 27.40 11.02 -10.05
C LEU A 460 27.44 9.71 -10.85
N PRO A 461 26.61 8.72 -10.49
CA PRO A 461 26.33 7.61 -11.39
C PRO A 461 25.86 8.18 -12.74
N GLU A 462 26.53 7.83 -13.83
CA GLU A 462 26.22 8.30 -15.20
C GLU A 462 24.71 8.19 -15.50
N ILE A 463 24.07 7.16 -14.95
CA ILE A 463 22.65 6.89 -15.09
C ILE A 463 21.74 7.92 -14.40
N TRP A 464 22.16 8.51 -13.27
CA TRP A 464 21.46 9.64 -12.63
C TRP A 464 21.59 10.91 -13.44
N CYS A 465 22.75 11.17 -14.04
CA CYS A 465 22.93 12.33 -14.90
C CYS A 465 22.09 12.26 -16.17
N ARG A 466 21.89 11.06 -16.72
CA ARG A 466 21.09 10.87 -17.92
C ARG A 466 19.58 10.88 -17.65
N HIS A 467 19.14 10.46 -16.46
CA HIS A 467 17.73 10.16 -16.19
C HIS A 467 17.14 10.83 -14.94
N GLY A 468 17.92 11.66 -14.25
CA GLY A 468 17.57 12.22 -12.95
C GLY A 468 17.78 11.23 -11.81
N SER A 469 17.89 11.72 -10.58
CA SER A 469 17.97 10.87 -9.39
C SER A 469 16.68 10.06 -9.18
N PRO A 470 16.73 8.85 -8.60
CA PRO A 470 15.56 8.16 -8.10
C PRO A 470 14.91 9.00 -7.01
N HIS A 471 13.59 8.99 -6.99
CA HIS A 471 12.80 9.83 -6.11
C HIS A 471 11.84 8.92 -5.36
N ASP A 472 11.88 8.95 -4.02
CA ASP A 472 11.07 8.07 -3.18
C ASP A 472 9.72 8.66 -2.78
N MET A 473 9.64 9.97 -2.56
CA MET A 473 8.40 10.71 -2.30
C MET A 473 8.62 12.17 -2.70
N PHE A 474 8.78 12.40 -4.00
CA PHE A 474 9.15 13.71 -4.56
C PHE A 474 8.05 14.28 -5.44
N THR A 475 6.94 13.57 -5.61
CA THR A 475 5.99 13.86 -6.69
C THR A 475 4.88 14.80 -6.28
N ILE A 476 4.44 14.79 -5.02
CA ILE A 476 3.42 15.73 -4.54
C ILE A 476 4.04 17.07 -4.14
N TYR A 477 5.28 17.08 -3.63
CA TYR A 477 5.85 18.28 -3.01
C TYR A 477 7.32 18.58 -3.33
N GLY A 478 8.02 17.72 -4.05
CA GLY A 478 9.48 17.71 -3.95
C GLY A 478 9.95 17.67 -2.49
N VAL A 479 11.25 17.77 -2.23
CA VAL A 479 11.71 17.98 -0.84
C VAL A 479 11.55 19.46 -0.48
N PRO A 480 10.88 19.82 0.63
CA PRO A 480 10.77 21.20 1.09
C PRO A 480 12.16 21.80 1.39
N ARG A 481 12.34 23.09 1.07
CA ARG A 481 13.40 23.94 1.66
C ARG A 481 12.88 24.50 2.98
N LEU A 482 13.65 24.38 4.07
CA LEU A 482 13.24 24.63 5.46
C LEU A 482 13.32 26.12 5.87
N GLY A 483 12.25 26.65 6.50
CA GLY A 483 12.20 27.93 7.26
C GLY A 483 10.76 28.31 7.73
N ASP A 484 10.55 28.52 9.04
CA ASP A 484 9.28 28.78 9.80
C ASP A 484 8.98 30.32 9.95
N PRO A 485 7.84 30.87 10.51
CA PRO A 485 6.61 30.27 11.10
C PRO A 485 5.19 30.86 10.77
N LEU A 486 4.17 29.96 10.88
CA LEU A 486 2.75 30.07 11.37
C LEU A 486 1.55 30.76 10.62
N LEU A 487 0.46 29.94 10.50
CA LEU A 487 -1.03 30.15 10.69
C LEU A 487 -1.97 30.70 9.56
N HIS A 488 -2.83 29.85 8.94
CA HIS A 488 -4.31 29.70 9.15
C HIS A 488 -5.11 29.07 7.96
N HIS A 489 -5.54 27.81 8.14
CA HIS A 489 -6.84 27.16 7.80
C HIS A 489 -7.45 27.21 6.36
N THR A 490 -6.76 27.65 5.32
CA THR A 490 -7.21 27.46 3.91
C THR A 490 -6.19 26.74 3.02
N ASP A 491 -5.37 25.89 3.66
CA ASP A 491 -3.93 25.72 3.34
C ASP A 491 -3.57 24.47 2.51
N LEU A 492 -4.40 24.03 1.56
CA LEU A 492 -3.96 23.00 0.59
C LEU A 492 -3.05 23.59 -0.51
N ALA A 493 -3.26 24.86 -0.87
CA ALA A 493 -2.45 25.59 -1.85
C ALA A 493 -1.13 26.14 -1.27
N GLU A 494 -1.01 26.28 0.05
CA GLU A 494 0.22 26.76 0.72
C GLU A 494 1.24 25.64 1.02
N LEU A 495 0.87 24.37 0.84
CA LEU A 495 1.81 23.25 0.76
C LEU A 495 2.70 23.32 -0.51
N TRP A 496 2.52 24.33 -1.36
CA TRP A 496 3.21 24.53 -2.63
C TRP A 496 4.18 25.75 -2.60
N ILE A 497 5.48 25.44 -2.62
CA ILE A 497 6.68 26.22 -3.09
C ILE A 497 7.26 27.41 -2.23
N PRO A 498 8.54 27.87 -2.42
CA PRO A 498 9.62 27.80 -1.40
C PRO A 498 10.38 29.13 -1.11
N SER A 499 11.29 29.17 -0.12
CA SER A 499 12.44 30.10 -0.17
C SER A 499 13.74 29.59 0.49
N SER A 500 14.76 29.39 -0.35
CA SER A 500 16.24 29.32 -0.14
C SER A 500 16.90 28.32 0.84
N ALA A 501 17.84 27.51 0.31
CA ALA A 501 18.69 26.47 0.96
C ALA A 501 20.06 27.05 1.45
N PRO A 502 21.03 26.34 2.12
CA PRO A 502 21.42 24.92 1.95
C PRO A 502 21.86 24.11 3.21
N CYS A 503 21.93 22.79 3.00
CA CYS A 503 22.69 21.73 3.69
C CYS A 503 23.62 22.17 4.85
N GLY A 504 23.20 21.91 6.09
CA GLY A 504 24.06 22.03 7.28
C GLY A 504 23.67 20.99 8.33
N ALA A 505 24.67 20.39 8.98
CA ALA A 505 24.56 19.26 9.92
C ALA A 505 23.77 19.54 11.23
N ASN A 506 23.06 20.67 11.35
CA ASN A 506 22.52 21.19 12.61
C ASN A 506 20.99 21.37 12.66
N SER A 507 20.21 20.89 11.70
CA SER A 507 18.74 21.01 11.74
C SER A 507 18.06 19.74 12.28
N ALA A 508 18.41 19.33 13.51
CA ALA A 508 17.75 18.23 14.21
C ALA A 508 16.35 18.58 14.77
N GLY A 509 15.76 19.74 14.38
CA GLY A 509 14.62 20.34 15.10
C GLY A 509 13.28 20.42 14.37
N HIS A 510 13.20 20.26 13.04
CA HIS A 510 11.93 20.36 12.32
C HIS A 510 11.80 19.19 11.33
N HIS A 511 11.38 18.05 11.85
CA HIS A 511 11.00 16.89 11.05
C HIS A 511 9.91 17.31 10.05
N ALA A 512 10.14 17.06 8.76
CA ALA A 512 9.14 17.30 7.73
C ALA A 512 7.90 16.47 8.06
N ARG A 513 6.79 17.11 8.42
CA ARG A 513 5.53 16.45 8.73
C ARG A 513 5.13 15.49 7.60
N ASN A 514 4.58 14.35 7.97
CA ASN A 514 3.94 13.42 7.04
C ASN A 514 2.72 14.08 6.39
N ILE A 515 2.44 13.68 5.16
CA ILE A 515 1.31 14.13 4.33
C ILE A 515 0.12 13.22 4.61
N PHE A 516 0.33 11.91 4.45
CA PHE A 516 -0.74 10.92 4.45
C PHE A 516 -1.05 10.41 5.84
N PHE A 517 -0.01 10.15 6.64
CA PHE A 517 -0.12 9.50 7.95
C PHE A 517 0.52 10.37 9.04
N PRO A 518 -0.23 11.25 9.71
CA PRO A 518 0.29 12.17 10.72
C PRO A 518 1.13 11.46 11.80
N VAL A 519 2.40 11.87 11.97
CA VAL A 519 3.35 11.23 12.90
C VAL A 519 2.87 11.36 14.35
N GLU A 520 2.20 12.46 14.67
CA GLU A 520 1.60 12.68 15.97
C GLU A 520 0.65 11.55 16.36
N GLU A 521 -0.13 10.99 15.43
CA GLU A 521 -1.12 9.94 15.65
C GLU A 521 -0.51 8.55 15.90
N LYS A 522 0.80 8.40 15.66
CA LYS A 522 1.57 7.20 16.00
C LYS A 522 1.42 6.80 17.47
N TRP A 523 1.45 7.79 18.36
CA TRP A 523 1.40 7.60 19.82
C TRP A 523 0.00 7.78 20.38
N ALA A 524 -1.04 7.58 19.57
CA ALA A 524 -2.42 7.75 20.01
C ALA A 524 -2.81 6.67 21.01
N TRP A 525 -3.36 7.11 22.13
CA TRP A 525 -4.07 6.28 23.10
C TRP A 525 -5.47 6.89 23.21
N GLY A 526 -6.52 6.08 23.01
CA GLY A 526 -7.90 6.56 22.94
C GLY A 526 -8.25 7.34 21.66
N PRO A 527 -9.55 7.63 21.43
CA PRO A 527 -10.03 8.25 20.19
C PRO A 527 -9.54 9.70 20.07
N ARG A 528 -8.73 10.00 19.04
CA ARG A 528 -8.19 11.34 18.78
C ARG A 528 -9.07 12.24 17.93
N LEU A 529 -9.98 11.67 17.15
CA LEU A 529 -10.96 12.46 16.41
C LEU A 529 -11.98 12.99 17.42
N ALA A 530 -11.74 14.20 17.92
CA ALA A 530 -12.66 14.92 18.79
C ALA A 530 -14.03 14.99 18.08
N GLY A 531 -15.00 14.20 18.56
CA GLY A 531 -16.36 14.17 17.99
C GLY A 531 -16.82 12.89 17.31
N GLY A 532 -16.20 11.72 17.51
CA GLY A 532 -16.86 10.44 17.23
C GLY A 532 -17.23 10.19 15.76
N VAL A 533 -16.37 10.58 14.81
CA VAL A 533 -16.53 10.22 13.40
C VAL A 533 -16.33 8.72 13.24
N THR A 534 -17.42 7.96 13.25
CA THR A 534 -17.46 6.56 12.84
C THR A 534 -17.83 6.50 11.38
N VAL A 535 -16.97 5.92 10.54
CA VAL A 535 -17.30 5.62 9.16
C VAL A 535 -17.78 4.18 9.08
N GLU A 536 -18.99 3.95 8.56
CA GLU A 536 -19.43 2.62 8.18
C GLU A 536 -18.91 2.31 6.77
N ASP A 537 -18.33 1.13 6.62
CA ASP A 537 -17.71 0.62 5.39
C ASP A 537 -17.55 -0.91 5.56
N ASP A 538 -17.03 -1.63 4.57
CA ASP A 538 -16.89 -3.09 4.54
C ASP A 538 -16.22 -3.68 5.80
N HIS A 539 -15.34 -2.92 6.47
CA HIS A 539 -14.61 -3.37 7.65
C HIS A 539 -15.50 -3.66 8.86
N ILE A 540 -16.73 -3.13 8.92
CA ILE A 540 -17.63 -3.30 10.09
C ILE A 540 -17.91 -4.78 10.38
N HIS A 541 -17.93 -5.63 9.35
CA HIS A 541 -18.15 -7.08 9.48
C HIS A 541 -16.91 -7.84 9.96
N TRP A 542 -15.75 -7.18 9.92
CA TRP A 542 -14.43 -7.73 10.24
C TRP A 542 -13.89 -7.25 11.59
N MET A 543 -14.62 -6.37 12.29
CA MET A 543 -14.26 -5.86 13.63
C MET A 543 -14.08 -6.94 14.70
N GLY A 544 -14.57 -8.16 14.46
CA GLY A 544 -14.36 -9.32 15.32
C GLY A 544 -13.02 -10.06 15.13
N THR A 545 -12.22 -9.69 14.10
CA THR A 545 -10.87 -10.21 13.88
C THR A 545 -9.89 -9.67 14.92
N GLU A 546 -8.60 -10.04 14.87
CA GLU A 546 -7.65 -9.56 15.89
C GLU A 546 -7.40 -8.04 15.78
N ARG A 547 -7.30 -7.49 14.55
CA ARG A 547 -7.06 -6.06 14.31
C ARG A 547 -7.71 -5.63 12.99
N VAL A 548 -8.32 -4.44 12.99
CA VAL A 548 -8.84 -3.78 11.78
C VAL A 548 -8.17 -2.42 11.59
N LEU A 549 -7.56 -2.22 10.43
CA LEU A 549 -7.02 -0.94 9.97
C LEU A 549 -7.88 -0.41 8.82
N HIS A 550 -8.51 0.75 9.02
CA HIS A 550 -9.32 1.40 7.99
C HIS A 550 -8.55 2.55 7.36
N LEU A 551 -8.12 2.37 6.11
CA LEU A 551 -7.42 3.37 5.32
C LEU A 551 -8.41 4.07 4.40
N ILE A 552 -9.21 4.95 5.01
CA ILE A 552 -10.07 5.90 4.33
C ILE A 552 -9.65 7.31 4.74
N PRO A 553 -9.55 8.28 3.82
CA PRO A 553 -9.16 9.62 4.21
C PRO A 553 -10.27 10.36 4.95
N TRP A 554 -9.90 11.37 5.75
CA TRP A 554 -10.84 12.36 6.26
C TRP A 554 -10.25 13.76 6.14
N PRO A 555 -11.02 14.76 5.65
CA PRO A 555 -12.36 14.66 5.06
C PRO A 555 -12.37 13.78 3.79
N PHE A 556 -13.55 13.26 3.44
CA PHE A 556 -13.72 12.54 2.17
C PHE A 556 -13.42 13.44 0.96
N PRO A 557 -12.98 12.86 -0.18
CA PRO A 557 -12.79 13.61 -1.41
C PRO A 557 -14.02 14.44 -1.80
N SER A 558 -13.80 15.65 -2.33
CA SER A 558 -14.88 16.50 -2.83
C SER A 558 -15.66 15.88 -3.99
N SER A 559 -15.04 14.95 -4.72
CA SER A 559 -15.64 14.19 -5.81
C SER A 559 -16.55 13.05 -5.34
N TRP A 560 -16.43 12.61 -4.09
CA TRP A 560 -17.10 11.40 -3.59
C TRP A 560 -18.61 11.44 -3.82
N HIS A 561 -19.15 10.37 -4.41
CA HIS A 561 -20.56 10.24 -4.81
C HIS A 561 -21.06 11.35 -5.77
N THR A 562 -20.17 11.94 -6.57
CA THR A 562 -20.53 12.90 -7.62
C THR A 562 -19.99 12.46 -8.98
N ALA A 563 -20.49 13.07 -10.06
CA ALA A 563 -20.00 12.82 -11.42
C ALA A 563 -18.52 13.19 -11.61
N ARG A 564 -17.94 13.99 -10.69
CA ARG A 564 -16.53 14.38 -10.71
C ARG A 564 -15.59 13.31 -10.20
N ASP A 565 -16.10 12.19 -9.69
CA ASP A 565 -15.27 11.01 -9.44
C ASP A 565 -15.03 10.22 -10.74
N ASP A 566 -14.50 10.92 -11.73
CA ASP A 566 -14.21 10.47 -13.09
C ASP A 566 -12.70 10.38 -13.36
N GLY A 567 -11.89 10.60 -12.33
CA GLY A 567 -10.44 10.64 -12.38
C GLY A 567 -9.85 12.05 -12.50
N SER A 568 -10.66 13.10 -12.72
CA SER A 568 -10.16 14.47 -12.86
C SER A 568 -9.59 15.08 -11.58
N GLU A 569 -10.07 14.64 -10.41
CA GLU A 569 -9.56 15.07 -9.09
C GLU A 569 -8.40 14.19 -8.59
N ILE A 570 -8.04 13.12 -9.29
CA ILE A 570 -6.93 12.23 -8.91
C ILE A 570 -5.61 12.94 -9.16
N ASP A 571 -4.81 13.09 -8.10
CA ASP A 571 -3.50 13.72 -8.19
C ASP A 571 -2.42 12.68 -8.46
N ALA A 572 -1.71 12.86 -9.57
CA ALA A 572 -0.75 11.89 -10.05
C ALA A 572 0.48 11.77 -9.11
N GLY A 573 0.81 12.83 -8.38
CA GLY A 573 1.83 12.74 -7.32
C GLY A 573 1.34 11.88 -6.15
N THR A 574 0.12 12.15 -5.70
CA THR A 574 -0.55 11.45 -4.60
C THR A 574 -0.59 9.97 -4.88
N VAL A 575 -0.97 9.63 -6.11
CA VAL A 575 -1.01 8.25 -6.60
C VAL A 575 0.32 7.53 -6.41
N VAL A 576 1.44 8.12 -6.85
CA VAL A 576 2.74 7.44 -6.81
C VAL A 576 3.31 7.36 -5.41
N ASP A 577 3.28 8.47 -4.68
CA ASP A 577 3.90 8.55 -3.36
C ASP A 577 3.12 7.68 -2.36
N LEU A 578 1.78 7.69 -2.41
CA LEU A 578 0.95 6.82 -1.56
C LEU A 578 1.14 5.34 -1.91
N CYS A 579 1.16 4.98 -3.19
CA CYS A 579 1.40 3.59 -3.63
C CYS A 579 2.74 3.05 -3.08
N ARG A 580 3.78 3.87 -3.04
CA ARG A 580 5.09 3.50 -2.45
C ARG A 580 4.99 3.23 -0.95
N VAL A 581 4.32 4.11 -0.20
CA VAL A 581 4.12 3.95 1.24
C VAL A 581 3.35 2.67 1.54
N LEU A 582 2.27 2.41 0.80
CA LEU A 582 1.42 1.24 0.97
C LEU A 582 2.17 -0.07 0.64
N GLU A 583 2.93 -0.10 -0.45
CA GLU A 583 3.78 -1.25 -0.80
C GLU A 583 4.84 -1.55 0.27
N ALA A 584 5.55 -0.51 0.73
CA ALA A 584 6.58 -0.65 1.73
C ALA A 584 6.02 -1.03 3.10
N PHE A 585 4.82 -0.55 3.44
CA PHE A 585 4.06 -0.99 4.62
C PHE A 585 3.80 -2.50 4.56
N VAL A 586 3.20 -2.99 3.48
CA VAL A 586 2.88 -4.42 3.33
C VAL A 586 4.14 -5.28 3.45
N LEU A 587 5.24 -4.90 2.78
CA LEU A 587 6.52 -5.61 2.87
C LEU A 587 7.09 -5.67 4.29
N ARG A 588 6.77 -4.69 5.14
CA ARG A 588 7.25 -4.63 6.52
C ARG A 588 6.36 -5.38 7.52
N LEU A 589 5.23 -5.95 7.11
CA LEU A 589 4.35 -6.77 7.96
C LEU A 589 4.93 -8.17 8.32
N GLY A 590 6.18 -8.44 7.95
CA GLY A 590 6.89 -9.68 8.31
C GLY A 590 7.40 -9.73 9.76
N GLU A 591 8.39 -10.58 10.00
CA GLU A 591 8.99 -10.72 11.34
C GLU A 591 9.56 -9.39 11.87
N GLY A 592 9.12 -8.97 13.05
CA GLY A 592 9.56 -7.72 13.69
C GLY A 592 8.88 -6.47 13.12
N TRP A 593 7.67 -6.61 12.55
CA TRP A 593 6.81 -5.49 12.16
C TRP A 593 6.46 -4.57 13.35
N LEU A 594 6.50 -5.11 14.57
CA LEU A 594 6.48 -4.35 15.82
C LEU A 594 7.91 -4.16 16.32
N ARG A 595 8.47 -2.97 16.10
CA ARG A 595 9.67 -2.52 16.82
C ARG A 595 9.21 -1.79 18.09
N GLU A 596 9.97 -1.98 19.17
CA GLU A 596 9.74 -1.34 20.48
C GLU A 596 9.88 0.18 20.43
#